data_AF-A0A4Q5QE87-F1
#
_entry.id   AF-A0A4Q5QE87-F1
#
_cell.length_a   1.000
_cell.length_b   1.000
_cell.length_c   1.000
_cell.angle_alpha   90.00
_cell.angle_beta   90.00
_cell.angle_gamma   90.00
#
_symmetry.space_group_name_H-M   'P 1'
#
loop_
_entity.id
_entity.type
_entity.pdbx_description
1 polymer ?
#
loop_
_entity_poly.entity_id
_entity_poly.type
_entity_poly.pdbx_seq_one_letter_code
_entity_poly.pdbx_strand_id
1 'polypeptide(L)'
;MIKDEYHWLKSNFFSWYISRSVRRHYHKIDYNPVETDPQKSVLLVANHYSWWDGFLFFHLNKLLFKKKFHIIILEETIIKHSFLKYVGSFSVSKSSRSMLETLKYAGELLDDPENLLVIFPQGKLYSNFTDMINFEKGLARITNFSKQNFNYVFAASFTEEFSEPKPTVFIYLKN
;
A
#
# COMPACT_ATOMS: atom_id res chain seq x y z
N MET A 1 14.41 8.01 8.63
CA MET A 1 13.86 6.93 7.78
C MET A 1 14.17 5.59 8.41
N ILE A 2 13.16 4.98 9.00
CA ILE A 2 13.12 3.58 9.40
C ILE A 2 12.82 2.78 8.13
N LYS A 3 13.74 1.89 7.74
CA LYS A 3 13.52 0.96 6.63
C LYS A 3 12.66 -0.22 7.08
N ASP A 4 12.00 -0.87 6.13
CA ASP A 4 11.41 -2.17 6.34
C ASP A 4 12.50 -3.18 6.73
N GLU A 5 12.12 -4.15 7.55
CA GLU A 5 13.03 -5.15 8.11
C GLU A 5 12.39 -6.52 7.97
N TYR A 6 12.93 -7.37 7.10
CA TYR A 6 12.44 -8.72 6.97
C TYR A 6 13.03 -9.63 8.06
N HIS A 7 12.17 -10.21 8.90
CA HIS A 7 12.56 -11.26 9.84
C HIS A 7 11.57 -12.40 9.73
N TRP A 8 11.99 -13.53 9.17
CA TRP A 8 11.11 -14.62 8.74
C TRP A 8 10.00 -15.01 9.75
N LEU A 9 10.34 -15.22 11.04
CA LEU A 9 9.34 -15.53 12.09
C LEU A 9 8.32 -14.40 12.27
N LYS A 10 8.81 -13.18 12.50
CA LYS A 10 7.98 -11.99 12.79
C LYS A 10 7.15 -11.64 11.56
N SER A 11 7.76 -11.58 10.39
CA SER A 11 7.10 -11.29 9.12
C SER A 11 6.01 -12.31 8.81
N ASN A 12 6.24 -13.61 9.01
CA ASN A 12 5.21 -14.63 8.81
C ASN A 12 4.07 -14.52 9.84
N PHE A 13 4.39 -14.31 11.12
CA PHE A 13 3.38 -14.11 12.16
C PHE A 13 2.51 -12.88 11.87
N PHE A 14 3.11 -11.72 11.60
CA PHE A 14 2.36 -10.49 11.33
C PHE A 14 1.63 -10.55 10.00
N SER A 15 2.17 -11.23 8.97
CA SER A 15 1.48 -11.49 7.71
C SER A 15 0.20 -12.31 7.92
N TRP A 16 0.26 -13.36 8.76
CA TRP A 16 -0.93 -14.12 9.16
C TRP A 16 -1.90 -13.26 9.97
N TYR A 17 -1.40 -12.53 10.97
CA TYR A 17 -2.20 -11.69 11.85
C TYR A 17 -2.97 -10.61 11.09
N ILE A 18 -2.30 -9.87 10.19
CA ILE A 18 -2.94 -8.85 9.35
C ILE A 18 -4.01 -9.49 8.46
N SER A 19 -3.69 -10.60 7.79
CA SER A 19 -4.66 -11.29 6.93
C SER A 19 -5.88 -11.78 7.71
N ARG A 20 -5.68 -12.28 8.94
CA ARG A 20 -6.74 -12.69 9.86
C ARG A 20 -7.58 -11.49 10.28
N SER A 21 -6.96 -10.37 10.62
CA SER A 21 -7.62 -9.14 11.07
C SER A 21 -8.45 -8.51 9.97
N VAL A 22 -7.91 -8.42 8.75
CA VAL A 22 -8.64 -7.94 7.56
C VAL A 22 -9.90 -8.78 7.30
N ARG A 23 -9.78 -10.11 7.30
CA ARG A 23 -10.94 -11.02 7.17
C ARG A 23 -11.93 -10.95 8.33
N ARG A 24 -11.53 -10.45 9.49
CA ARG A 24 -12.44 -10.22 10.63
C ARG A 24 -13.10 -8.86 10.57
N HIS A 25 -12.44 -7.88 9.95
CA HIS A 25 -12.92 -6.51 9.85
C HIS A 25 -13.98 -6.35 8.76
N TYR A 26 -13.71 -6.86 7.56
CA TYR A 26 -14.66 -6.81 6.44
C TYR A 26 -15.58 -8.04 6.42
N HIS A 27 -16.83 -7.84 6.03
CA HIS A 27 -17.74 -8.95 5.69
C HIS A 27 -17.24 -9.67 4.44
N LYS A 28 -16.96 -8.90 3.37
CA LYS A 28 -16.46 -9.38 2.09
C LYS A 28 -15.45 -8.39 1.52
N ILE A 29 -14.51 -8.90 0.74
CA ILE A 29 -13.57 -8.13 -0.08
C ILE A 29 -13.83 -8.53 -1.52
N ASP A 30 -14.40 -7.62 -2.29
CA ASP A 30 -14.72 -7.81 -3.70
C ASP A 30 -13.73 -7.02 -4.55
N TYR A 31 -13.17 -7.65 -5.58
CA TYR A 31 -12.19 -7.01 -6.46
C TYR A 31 -12.23 -7.64 -7.85
N ASN A 32 -12.04 -6.82 -8.89
CA ASN A 32 -11.87 -7.34 -10.24
C ASN A 32 -10.43 -7.83 -10.45
N PRO A 33 -10.21 -8.80 -11.37
CA PRO A 33 -8.87 -9.14 -11.80
C PRO A 33 -8.23 -7.99 -12.57
N VAL A 34 -6.91 -7.90 -12.50
CA VAL A 34 -6.08 -7.05 -13.36
C VAL A 34 -4.87 -7.85 -13.81
N GLU A 35 -4.51 -7.73 -15.08
CA GLU A 35 -3.32 -8.38 -15.61
C GLU A 35 -2.10 -7.45 -15.46
N THR A 36 -0.99 -8.02 -15.01
CA THR A 36 0.29 -7.32 -14.88
C THR A 36 1.38 -8.19 -15.43
N ASP A 37 2.39 -7.58 -16.05
CA ASP A 37 3.60 -8.28 -16.48
C ASP A 37 4.33 -8.84 -15.24
N PRO A 38 4.47 -10.17 -15.09
CA PRO A 38 5.05 -10.77 -13.90
C PRO A 38 6.54 -10.42 -13.74
N GLN A 39 7.23 -10.09 -14.84
CA GLN A 39 8.66 -9.72 -14.86
C GLN A 39 8.91 -8.27 -14.47
N LYS A 40 7.87 -7.55 -14.03
CA LYS A 40 7.94 -6.16 -13.60
C LYS A 40 7.39 -6.00 -12.20
N SER A 41 7.91 -5.01 -11.49
CA SER A 41 7.38 -4.59 -10.21
C SER A 41 5.99 -3.94 -10.41
N VAL A 42 5.28 -3.69 -9.32
CA VAL A 42 3.97 -3.02 -9.36
C VAL A 42 4.01 -1.76 -8.53
N LEU A 43 3.70 -0.61 -9.15
CA LEU A 43 3.31 0.59 -8.43
C LEU A 43 1.79 0.63 -8.32
N LEU A 44 1.28 0.30 -7.14
CA LEU A 44 -0.15 0.33 -6.82
C LEU A 44 -0.52 1.71 -6.24
N VAL A 45 -1.26 2.49 -7.02
CA VAL A 45 -1.72 3.83 -6.65
C VAL A 45 -3.17 3.74 -6.19
N ALA A 46 -3.41 3.89 -4.90
CA ALA A 46 -4.72 3.69 -4.30
C ALA A 46 -5.28 4.96 -3.65
N ASN A 47 -6.60 5.15 -3.62
CA ASN A 47 -7.21 6.16 -2.74
C ASN A 47 -7.07 5.76 -1.26
N HIS A 48 -7.16 6.74 -0.36
CA HIS A 48 -6.94 6.59 1.07
C HIS A 48 -8.05 7.25 1.88
N TYR A 49 -8.87 6.42 2.53
CA TYR A 49 -10.03 6.85 3.31
C TYR A 49 -10.10 6.20 4.70
N SER A 50 -9.34 5.14 4.95
CA SER A 50 -9.33 4.44 6.22
C SER A 50 -7.92 4.10 6.69
N TRP A 51 -7.76 4.00 8.01
CA TRP A 51 -6.57 3.41 8.61
C TRP A 51 -6.32 1.97 8.16
N TRP A 52 -7.39 1.26 7.75
CA TRP A 52 -7.32 -0.12 7.29
C TRP A 52 -6.74 -0.28 5.89
N ASP A 53 -6.61 0.77 5.10
CA ASP A 53 -6.24 0.67 3.67
C ASP A 53 -4.88 0.00 3.47
N GLY A 54 -3.88 0.33 4.30
CA GLY A 54 -2.57 -0.32 4.24
C GLY A 54 -2.66 -1.84 4.47
N PHE A 55 -3.50 -2.27 5.42
CA PHE A 55 -3.73 -3.68 5.69
C PHE A 55 -4.57 -4.36 4.60
N LEU A 56 -5.54 -3.64 4.04
CA LEU A 56 -6.37 -4.10 2.94
C LEU A 56 -5.49 -4.40 1.71
N PHE A 57 -4.65 -3.46 1.28
CA PHE A 57 -3.78 -3.66 0.13
C PHE A 57 -2.66 -4.66 0.40
N PHE A 58 -2.18 -4.78 1.64
CA PHE A 58 -1.30 -5.90 2.04
C PHE A 58 -2.01 -7.25 1.82
N HIS A 59 -3.28 -7.35 2.22
CA HIS A 59 -4.05 -8.58 2.04
C HIS A 59 -4.36 -8.86 0.57
N LEU A 60 -4.76 -7.84 -0.20
CA LEU A 60 -5.00 -7.94 -1.65
C LEU A 60 -3.74 -8.42 -2.38
N ASN A 61 -2.56 -7.89 -2.04
CA ASN A 61 -1.30 -8.35 -2.60
C ASN A 61 -1.10 -9.86 -2.39
N LYS A 62 -1.43 -10.42 -1.23
CA LYS A 62 -1.30 -11.87 -0.99
C LYS A 62 -2.27 -12.71 -1.84
N LEU A 63 -3.42 -12.15 -2.21
CA LEU A 63 -4.42 -12.84 -3.02
C LEU A 63 -4.08 -12.77 -4.51
N LEU A 64 -3.70 -11.58 -4.99
CA LEU A 64 -3.61 -11.25 -6.40
C LEU A 64 -2.17 -11.18 -6.92
N PHE A 65 -1.38 -10.19 -6.48
CA PHE A 65 -0.07 -9.89 -7.07
C PHE A 65 1.07 -10.81 -6.59
N LYS A 66 1.00 -11.25 -5.32
CA LYS A 66 1.96 -12.16 -4.64
C LYS A 66 3.41 -11.67 -4.68
N LYS A 67 3.60 -10.34 -4.59
CA LYS A 67 4.90 -9.68 -4.58
C LYS A 67 5.34 -9.28 -3.16
N LYS A 68 6.60 -8.91 -2.96
CA LYS A 68 7.09 -8.31 -1.72
C LYS A 68 6.42 -6.95 -1.55
N PHE A 69 5.63 -6.83 -0.48
CA PHE A 69 4.83 -5.64 -0.22
C PHE A 69 5.68 -4.52 0.36
N HIS A 70 5.48 -3.30 -0.12
CA HIS A 70 6.12 -2.09 0.37
C HIS A 70 5.12 -0.96 0.48
N ILE A 71 5.20 -0.16 1.54
CA ILE A 71 4.32 1.00 1.73
C ILE A 71 5.01 2.11 2.53
N ILE A 72 4.76 3.36 2.14
CA ILE A 72 5.24 4.54 2.86
C ILE A 72 4.28 4.86 3.99
N ILE A 73 4.78 5.00 5.22
CA ILE A 73 4.00 5.38 6.41
C ILE A 73 4.70 6.52 7.16
N LEU A 74 3.96 7.34 7.91
CA LEU A 74 4.55 8.35 8.79
C LEU A 74 5.45 7.72 9.87
N GLU A 75 6.61 8.31 10.13
CA GLU A 75 7.58 7.78 11.11
C GLU A 75 6.97 7.62 12.51
N GLU A 76 6.15 8.58 12.95
CA GLU A 76 5.48 8.53 14.25
C GLU A 76 4.53 7.32 14.36
N THR A 77 3.93 6.89 13.24
CA THR A 77 3.11 5.69 13.18
C THR A 77 3.95 4.44 13.35
N ILE A 78 5.11 4.35 12.68
CA ILE A 78 5.99 3.18 12.81
C ILE A 78 6.58 3.11 14.22
N ILE A 79 6.89 4.23 14.87
CA ILE A 79 7.34 4.24 16.26
C ILE A 79 6.25 3.69 17.19
N LYS A 80 5.00 4.13 17.02
CA LYS A 80 3.86 3.65 17.82
C LYS A 80 3.48 2.19 17.52
N HIS A 81 3.63 1.76 16.27
CA HIS A 81 3.26 0.44 15.77
C HIS A 81 4.47 -0.22 15.09
N SER A 82 5.50 -0.51 15.89
CA SER A 82 6.80 -0.99 15.42
C SER A 82 6.78 -2.31 14.65
N PHE A 83 5.68 -3.06 14.71
CA PHE A 83 5.53 -4.28 13.93
C PHE A 83 5.39 -4.02 12.42
N LEU A 84 4.95 -2.81 12.01
CA LEU A 84 4.71 -2.46 10.61
C LEU A 84 5.96 -2.61 9.73
N LYS A 85 7.15 -2.40 10.31
CA LYS A 85 8.42 -2.60 9.59
C LYS A 85 8.64 -4.04 9.14
N TYR A 86 8.06 -5.03 9.85
CA TYR A 86 8.20 -6.45 9.50
C TYR A 86 7.28 -6.88 8.35
N VAL A 87 6.39 -6.00 7.90
CA VAL A 87 5.41 -6.25 6.84
C VAL A 87 5.53 -5.26 5.68
N GLY A 88 6.74 -4.71 5.48
CA GLY A 88 7.06 -3.88 4.31
C GLY A 88 6.81 -2.39 4.47
N SER A 89 6.52 -1.91 5.68
CA SER A 89 6.35 -0.46 5.89
C SER A 89 7.68 0.23 6.17
N PHE A 90 7.94 1.33 5.48
CA PHE A 90 9.09 2.21 5.73
C PHE A 90 8.63 3.66 5.97
N SER A 91 9.41 4.42 6.74
CA SER A 91 8.98 5.72 7.23
C SER A 91 9.33 6.88 6.31
N VAL A 92 8.42 7.85 6.24
CA VAL A 92 8.73 9.23 5.83
C VAL A 92 8.68 10.14 7.05
N SER A 93 9.68 11.02 7.21
CA SER A 93 9.61 12.13 8.18
C SER A 93 9.18 13.42 7.47
N LYS A 94 8.63 14.38 8.22
CA LYS A 94 8.10 15.63 7.68
C LYS A 94 9.16 16.61 7.15
N SER A 95 10.45 16.32 7.34
CA SER A 95 11.51 17.17 6.81
C SER A 95 11.68 16.97 5.29
N SER A 96 11.89 18.06 4.55
CA SER A 96 12.01 18.04 3.09
C SER A 96 13.13 17.13 2.58
N ARG A 97 14.28 17.11 3.27
CA ARG A 97 15.42 16.25 2.94
C ARG A 97 15.07 14.77 3.10
N SER A 98 14.47 14.40 4.23
CA SER A 98 14.07 13.02 4.49
C SER A 98 12.96 12.56 3.55
N MET A 99 12.07 13.45 3.12
CA MET A 99 11.06 13.14 2.13
C MET A 99 11.70 12.75 0.80
N LEU A 100 12.67 13.52 0.30
CA LEU A 100 13.36 13.19 -0.95
C LEU A 100 14.08 11.84 -0.88
N GLU A 101 14.77 11.57 0.23
CA GLU A 101 15.44 10.27 0.46
C GLU A 101 14.44 9.10 0.46
N THR A 102 13.26 9.31 1.05
CA THR A 102 12.20 8.29 1.09
C THR A 102 11.59 8.05 -0.29
N LEU A 103 11.34 9.11 -1.06
CA LEU A 103 10.81 9.01 -2.43
C LEU A 103 11.83 8.35 -3.37
N LYS A 104 13.12 8.64 -3.19
CA LYS A 104 14.19 7.98 -3.94
C LYS A 104 14.23 6.49 -3.63
N TYR A 105 14.22 6.13 -2.35
CA TYR A 105 14.18 4.73 -1.93
C TYR A 105 12.94 4.00 -2.46
N ALA A 106 11.77 4.65 -2.42
CA ALA A 106 10.54 4.10 -2.99
C ALA A 106 10.66 3.83 -4.50
N GLY A 107 11.31 4.71 -5.26
CA GLY A 107 11.57 4.48 -6.68
C GLY A 107 12.57 3.37 -6.94
N GLU A 108 13.64 3.27 -6.14
CA GLU A 108 14.62 2.18 -6.22
C GLU A 108 13.99 0.81 -5.93
N LEU A 109 12.97 0.74 -5.07
CA LEU A 109 12.22 -0.51 -4.83
C LEU A 109 11.51 -1.01 -6.10
N LEU A 110 11.12 -0.12 -7.02
CA LEU A 110 10.46 -0.51 -8.28
C LEU A 110 11.44 -1.13 -9.28
N ASP A 111 12.76 -1.09 -9.04
CA ASP A 111 13.75 -1.74 -9.89
C ASP A 111 13.82 -3.27 -9.68
N ASP A 112 13.30 -3.80 -8.56
CA ASP A 112 13.20 -5.25 -8.32
C ASP A 112 11.81 -5.75 -8.75
N PRO A 113 11.71 -6.63 -9.77
CA PRO A 113 10.44 -7.12 -10.28
C PRO A 113 9.61 -7.87 -9.23
N GLU A 114 10.22 -8.36 -8.15
CA GLU A 114 9.52 -9.04 -7.07
C GLU A 114 8.76 -8.08 -6.14
N ASN A 115 8.92 -6.76 -6.30
CA ASN A 115 8.33 -5.77 -5.41
C ASN A 115 6.96 -5.24 -5.89
N LEU A 116 6.10 -4.95 -4.91
CA LEU A 116 4.91 -4.13 -5.07
C LEU A 116 4.99 -2.98 -4.08
N LEU A 117 4.94 -1.75 -4.58
CA LEU A 117 4.90 -0.53 -3.78
C LEU A 117 3.49 0.05 -3.81
N VAL A 118 2.88 0.24 -2.64
CA VAL A 118 1.63 0.97 -2.49
C VAL A 118 1.91 2.43 -2.18
N ILE A 119 1.24 3.32 -2.90
CA ILE A 119 1.20 4.74 -2.57
C ILE A 119 -0.24 5.24 -2.45
N PHE A 120 -0.45 6.10 -1.47
CA PHE A 120 -1.67 6.86 -1.28
C PHE A 120 -1.39 8.31 -1.72
N PRO A 121 -1.79 8.72 -2.94
CA PRO A 121 -1.39 9.98 -3.53
C PRO A 121 -1.93 11.20 -2.75
N GLN A 122 -2.97 10.99 -1.93
CA GLN A 122 -3.64 11.97 -1.10
C GLN A 122 -2.82 12.46 0.10
N GLY A 123 -1.82 11.70 0.57
CA GLY A 123 -0.96 12.04 1.71
C GLY A 123 -1.65 12.08 3.09
N LYS A 124 -2.98 11.99 3.16
CA LYS A 124 -3.80 11.93 4.37
C LYS A 124 -5.08 11.16 4.09
N LEU A 125 -5.85 10.86 5.14
CA LEU A 125 -7.17 10.26 5.04
C LEU A 125 -8.18 11.29 4.51
N TYR A 126 -9.04 10.84 3.59
CA TYR A 126 -10.21 11.57 3.13
C TYR A 126 -11.49 10.77 3.41
N SER A 127 -12.64 11.39 3.19
CA SER A 127 -13.92 10.67 3.27
C SER A 127 -13.98 9.56 2.21
N ASN A 128 -14.61 8.43 2.56
CA ASN A 128 -14.99 7.37 1.62
C ASN A 128 -15.90 7.90 0.49
N PHE A 129 -16.59 9.03 0.72
CA PHE A 129 -17.50 9.68 -0.22
C PHE A 129 -16.85 10.81 -1.02
N THR A 130 -15.52 10.92 -1.01
CA THR A 130 -14.83 11.93 -1.83
C THR A 130 -15.04 11.60 -3.31
N ASP A 131 -15.42 12.61 -4.09
CA ASP A 131 -15.61 12.52 -5.54
C ASP A 131 -14.33 12.79 -6.32
N MET A 132 -13.35 13.44 -5.68
CA MET A 132 -12.06 13.78 -6.27
C MET A 132 -10.88 13.31 -5.41
N ILE A 133 -9.84 12.82 -6.09
CA ILE A 133 -8.57 12.40 -5.51
C ILE A 133 -7.48 13.36 -5.98
N ASN A 134 -6.98 14.19 -5.07
CA ASN A 134 -5.87 15.09 -5.35
C ASN A 134 -4.53 14.38 -5.14
N PHE A 135 -3.66 14.45 -6.13
CA PHE A 135 -2.33 13.88 -6.07
C PHE A 135 -1.34 14.90 -5.53
N GLU A 136 -0.68 14.58 -4.43
CA GLU A 136 0.42 15.38 -3.91
C GLU A 136 1.59 15.40 -4.90
N LYS A 137 2.01 16.60 -5.31
CA LYS A 137 3.00 16.83 -6.38
C LYS A 137 4.32 16.08 -6.20
N GLY A 138 4.69 15.79 -4.95
CA GLY A 138 5.93 15.08 -4.61
C GLY A 138 5.91 13.59 -4.95
N LEU A 139 4.75 12.92 -4.88
CA LEU A 139 4.67 11.47 -5.04
C LEU A 139 4.88 11.02 -6.48
N ALA A 140 4.53 11.85 -7.46
CA ALA A 140 4.83 11.60 -8.87
C ALA A 140 6.34 11.43 -9.13
N ARG A 141 7.22 12.02 -8.30
CA ARG A 141 8.67 11.93 -8.46
C ARG A 141 9.23 10.53 -8.21
N ILE A 142 8.52 9.66 -7.49
CA ILE A 142 8.93 8.26 -7.26
C ILE A 142 9.27 7.57 -8.58
N THR A 143 8.43 7.82 -9.59
CA THR A 143 8.54 7.23 -10.92
C THR A 143 9.83 7.61 -11.65
N ASN A 144 10.39 8.79 -11.35
CA ASN A 144 11.63 9.27 -11.96
C ASN A 144 12.90 8.67 -11.32
N PHE A 145 12.78 8.02 -10.17
CA PHE A 145 13.92 7.42 -9.47
C PHE A 145 14.15 5.95 -9.82
N SER A 146 13.14 5.28 -10.38
CA SER A 146 13.29 3.93 -10.92
C SER A 146 14.04 3.99 -12.25
N LYS A 147 14.89 2.99 -12.49
CA LYS A 147 15.63 2.78 -13.74
C LYS A 147 14.96 1.75 -14.65
N GLN A 148 13.93 1.08 -14.17
CA GLN A 148 13.21 0.02 -14.89
C GLN A 148 11.78 0.44 -15.19
N ASN A 149 11.18 -0.22 -16.18
CA ASN A 149 9.74 -0.14 -16.38
C ASN A 149 9.02 -1.03 -15.36
N PHE A 150 7.88 -0.55 -14.88
CA PHE A 150 7.05 -1.26 -13.91
C PHE A 150 5.58 -1.20 -14.30
N ASN A 151 4.77 -2.08 -13.72
CA ASN A 151 3.32 -2.04 -13.91
C ASN A 151 2.75 -0.88 -13.09
N TYR A 152 2.00 0.02 -13.74
CA TYR A 152 1.13 0.95 -13.03
C TYR A 152 -0.21 0.27 -12.81
N VAL A 153 -0.70 0.29 -11.58
CA VAL A 153 -2.05 -0.16 -11.28
C VAL A 153 -2.73 0.88 -10.41
N PHE A 154 -3.83 1.43 -10.90
CA PHE A 154 -4.72 2.26 -10.11
C PHE A 154 -5.72 1.38 -9.36
N ALA A 155 -5.93 1.68 -8.09
CA ALA A 155 -6.92 1.05 -7.24
C ALA A 155 -7.88 2.09 -6.67
N ALA A 156 -9.16 1.95 -6.99
CA ALA A 156 -10.23 2.69 -6.31
C ALA A 156 -10.93 1.72 -5.37
N SER A 157 -10.79 1.93 -4.06
CA SER A 157 -11.48 1.16 -3.04
C SER A 157 -12.47 1.99 -2.25
N PHE A 158 -13.60 1.38 -1.90
CA PHE A 158 -14.61 2.00 -1.05
C PHE A 158 -15.35 0.93 -0.26
N THR A 159 -15.87 1.31 0.90
CA THR A 159 -16.64 0.42 1.77
C THR A 159 -18.11 0.77 1.77
N GLU A 160 -18.95 -0.27 1.78
CA GLU A 160 -20.40 -0.16 2.02
C GLU A 160 -20.87 -1.31 2.91
N GLU A 161 -21.69 -1.02 3.92
CA GLU A 161 -22.29 -2.01 4.81
C GLU A 161 -23.50 -2.72 4.19
N PHE A 162 -24.29 -2.01 3.36
CA PHE A 162 -25.58 -2.49 2.86
C PHE A 162 -26.44 -3.13 3.96
N SER A 163 -26.71 -4.44 3.88
CA SER A 163 -27.51 -5.21 4.85
C SER A 163 -26.66 -5.99 5.87
N GLU A 164 -25.34 -5.82 5.84
CA GLU A 164 -24.41 -6.56 6.68
C GLU A 164 -23.88 -5.71 7.85
N PRO A 165 -23.70 -6.30 9.06
CA PRO A 165 -23.14 -5.56 10.20
C PRO A 165 -21.69 -5.11 10.03
N LYS A 166 -20.97 -5.70 9.08
CA LYS A 166 -19.59 -5.36 8.74
C LYS A 166 -19.52 -4.89 7.30
N PRO A 167 -18.64 -3.92 7.00
CA PRO A 167 -18.55 -3.38 5.65
C PRO A 167 -18.06 -4.45 4.66
N THR A 168 -18.64 -4.44 3.48
CA THR A 168 -18.03 -5.01 2.28
C THR A 168 -17.14 -3.93 1.67
N VAL A 169 -15.92 -4.31 1.29
CA VAL A 169 -15.03 -3.42 0.52
C VAL A 169 -15.03 -3.86 -0.94
N PHE A 170 -15.18 -2.89 -1.82
CA PHE A 170 -15.08 -3.05 -3.26
C PHE A 170 -13.78 -2.41 -3.72
N ILE A 171 -13.00 -3.11 -4.54
CA ILE A 171 -11.73 -2.63 -5.07
C ILE A 171 -11.77 -2.75 -6.59
N TYR A 172 -11.78 -1.61 -7.27
CA TYR A 172 -11.66 -1.54 -8.71
C TYR A 172 -10.21 -1.30 -9.12
N LEU A 173 -9.62 -2.23 -9.87
CA LEU A 173 -8.25 -2.22 -10.36
C LEU A 173 -8.19 -1.92 -11.85
N LYS A 174 -7.25 -1.05 -12.27
CA LYS A 174 -7.00 -0.71 -13.67
C LYS A 174 -5.50 -0.51 -13.93
N ASN A 175 -4.97 -1.11 -14.98
CA ASN A 175 -3.58 -0.93 -15.44
C ASN A 175 -3.46 0.13 -16.56
#